data_AF-A0A410FZL8-F1
#
_entry.id   AF-A0A410FZL8-F1
#
_cell.length_a   1.000
_cell.length_b   1.000
_cell.length_c   1.000
_cell.angle_alpha   90.00
_cell.angle_beta   90.00
_cell.angle_gamma   90.00
#
_symmetry.space_group_name_H-M   'P 1'
#
loop_
_entity.id
_entity.type
_entity.pdbx_description
1 polymer ?
#
loop_
_entity_poly.entity_id
_entity_poly.type
_entity_poly.pdbx_seq_one_letter_code
_entity_poly.pdbx_strand_id
1 'polypeptide(L)'
;MKNMFASAMDFNQDLGNWDVGNVTTMNSMFSHANQFDQNIGGWNVANVTDMANMFNNVTLSTANYDALLNGWNSLPLQYGVKFSGGNSKYCSGKPARDNMIATFGWIITDGGQLCLSTDQFITTWKTTAANESISIPTTGNGYYYSVDWGDGSSATGITGNISHSYSAAGVYTVKISGAFPRIYFNNGGDRLKIMSIEQWGSNVWTSMNGAFAGCENLVSNATDMPDLSQVTDMYGMFAFARKFNGDANFGNWNVGNVTDMSGMFAGASVFNHPIGNWNVGNVTSMENMFNGATRFNQDLGIWNVGSVTSMRNMFNAAMRFNQNIGSWNVGNVTDMYFMFFHANRFDQDLGGWEVSNVSNMTNMFRNVTLSTANYDSLLNGWSALPLKHRVKFHAGFSKYCAGEPGRITMTDSFLWTIQDGGKDCGVNNARLDVGGNAPLFGVALYPNPMKDELALDNPKNVILESISIFDLTGRLVQKVELNGMTTGTVIDVSRLSSATYMVIITGEGGNKTELLIKE
;
A
#
# COMPACT_ATOMS: atom_id res chain seq x y z
N MET A 1 27.67 -30.48 1.83
CA MET A 1 27.65 -29.04 2.11
C MET A 1 27.82 -28.76 3.61
N LYS A 2 28.87 -29.30 4.24
CA LYS A 2 29.12 -29.07 5.67
C LYS A 2 29.69 -27.67 5.91
N ASN A 3 29.20 -26.94 6.91
CA ASN A 3 29.66 -25.59 7.30
C ASN A 3 29.62 -24.50 6.21
N MET A 4 28.90 -24.69 5.10
CA MET A 4 29.06 -23.85 3.90
C MET A 4 28.82 -22.35 4.14
N PHE A 5 27.83 -22.01 4.96
CA PHE A 5 27.45 -20.65 5.34
C PHE A 5 27.55 -20.43 6.85
N ALA A 6 28.35 -21.24 7.55
CA ALA A 6 28.50 -21.11 8.98
C ALA A 6 29.10 -19.74 9.33
N SER A 7 28.51 -19.04 10.29
CA SER A 7 28.87 -17.69 10.76
C SER A 7 28.78 -16.58 9.68
N ALA A 8 28.09 -16.83 8.57
CA ALA A 8 27.76 -15.79 7.60
C ALA A 8 26.58 -14.95 8.14
N MET A 9 26.86 -14.10 9.14
CA MET A 9 25.83 -13.45 9.96
C MET A 9 24.82 -12.63 9.15
N ASP A 10 25.26 -11.99 8.07
CA ASP A 10 24.44 -11.11 7.21
C ASP A 10 23.87 -11.82 5.97
N PHE A 11 24.11 -13.14 5.82
CA PHE A 11 23.72 -13.86 4.62
C PHE A 11 22.23 -14.20 4.62
N ASN A 12 21.49 -13.69 3.63
CA ASN A 12 20.08 -13.99 3.39
C ASN A 12 19.72 -13.98 1.89
N GLN A 13 20.64 -14.39 1.02
CA GLN A 13 20.38 -14.44 -0.42
C GLN A 13 19.57 -15.67 -0.81
N ASP A 14 18.72 -15.56 -1.83
CA ASP A 14 17.88 -16.66 -2.32
C ASP A 14 18.71 -17.87 -2.77
N LEU A 15 18.36 -19.05 -2.25
CA LEU A 15 18.97 -20.33 -2.57
C LEU A 15 17.94 -21.37 -3.07
N GLY A 16 16.68 -20.98 -3.31
CA GLY A 16 15.59 -21.90 -3.62
C GLY A 16 15.83 -22.75 -4.86
N ASN A 17 16.57 -22.23 -5.84
CA ASN A 17 16.87 -22.88 -7.12
C ASN A 17 18.12 -23.79 -7.11
N TRP A 18 18.76 -24.00 -5.96
CA TRP A 18 19.94 -24.85 -5.89
C TRP A 18 19.58 -26.33 -6.03
N ASP A 19 20.28 -27.03 -6.93
CA ASP A 19 20.22 -28.49 -7.02
C ASP A 19 21.11 -29.12 -5.93
N VAL A 20 20.45 -29.66 -4.90
CA VAL A 20 21.08 -30.37 -3.78
C VAL A 20 20.80 -31.87 -3.80
N GLY A 21 20.24 -32.41 -4.89
CA GLY A 21 19.76 -33.80 -4.95
C GLY A 21 20.83 -34.87 -4.68
N ASN A 22 22.10 -34.57 -4.93
CA ASN A 22 23.22 -35.48 -4.67
C ASN A 22 23.92 -35.25 -3.31
N VAL A 23 23.46 -34.28 -2.51
CA VAL A 23 24.09 -33.95 -1.24
C VAL A 23 23.73 -34.98 -0.18
N THR A 24 24.74 -35.48 0.54
CA THR A 24 24.56 -36.47 1.61
C THR A 24 24.73 -35.88 3.02
N THR A 25 25.35 -34.70 3.15
CA THR A 25 25.54 -34.03 4.45
C THR A 25 25.39 -32.52 4.35
N MET A 26 24.62 -31.94 5.28
CA MET A 26 24.42 -30.49 5.45
C MET A 26 24.67 -30.06 6.91
N ASN A 27 25.49 -30.82 7.61
CA ASN A 27 25.84 -30.54 9.01
C ASN A 27 26.35 -29.10 9.17
N SER A 28 25.77 -28.39 10.14
CA SER A 28 26.14 -27.00 10.49
C SER A 28 26.14 -26.02 9.31
N MET A 29 25.41 -26.30 8.22
CA MET A 29 25.49 -25.54 6.97
C MET A 29 25.23 -24.04 7.17
N PHE A 30 24.27 -23.65 8.01
CA PHE A 30 23.90 -22.27 8.31
C PHE A 30 24.15 -21.89 9.77
N SER A 31 24.96 -22.64 10.51
CA SER A 31 25.12 -22.38 11.95
C SER A 31 25.63 -20.95 12.19
N HIS A 32 24.95 -20.16 13.02
CA HIS A 32 25.22 -18.74 13.30
C HIS A 32 25.06 -17.78 12.10
N ALA A 33 24.32 -18.17 11.06
CA ALA A 33 23.88 -17.25 9.99
C ALA A 33 22.59 -16.52 10.41
N ASN A 34 22.72 -15.56 11.33
CA ASN A 34 21.60 -14.98 12.08
C ASN A 34 20.52 -14.31 11.20
N GLN A 35 20.86 -13.81 10.01
CA GLN A 35 19.91 -13.16 9.10
C GLN A 35 19.27 -14.10 8.07
N PHE A 36 19.62 -15.39 8.06
CA PHE A 36 19.12 -16.31 7.05
C PHE A 36 17.65 -16.70 7.31
N ASP A 37 16.77 -16.37 6.35
CA ASP A 37 15.33 -16.66 6.36
C ASP A 37 14.79 -16.82 4.93
N GLN A 38 15.35 -17.76 4.17
CA GLN A 38 14.90 -18.06 2.80
C GLN A 38 14.05 -19.33 2.74
N ASN A 39 13.15 -19.37 1.75
CA ASN A 39 12.37 -20.57 1.46
C ASN A 39 13.22 -21.61 0.70
N ILE A 40 13.62 -22.66 1.40
CA ILE A 40 14.35 -23.82 0.84
C ILE A 40 13.52 -25.11 0.86
N GLY A 41 12.20 -25.01 0.96
CA GLY A 41 11.32 -26.19 0.98
C GLY A 41 11.32 -26.97 -0.34
N GLY A 42 11.72 -26.35 -1.45
CA GLY A 42 11.87 -27.01 -2.75
C GLY A 42 13.12 -27.89 -2.89
N TRP A 43 14.03 -27.89 -1.92
CA TRP A 43 15.26 -28.68 -2.00
C TRP A 43 15.00 -30.18 -1.92
N ASN A 44 15.62 -30.95 -2.82
CA ASN A 44 15.59 -32.41 -2.77
C ASN A 44 16.61 -32.96 -1.76
N VAL A 45 16.16 -33.19 -0.52
CA VAL A 45 17.00 -33.73 0.57
C VAL A 45 16.93 -35.25 0.74
N ALA A 46 16.39 -35.99 -0.25
CA ALA A 46 16.16 -37.44 -0.14
C ALA A 46 17.42 -38.28 0.14
N ASN A 47 18.61 -37.77 -0.21
CA ASN A 47 19.89 -38.46 -0.02
C ASN A 47 20.66 -38.00 1.24
N VAL A 48 20.14 -37.03 1.99
CA VAL A 48 20.86 -36.46 3.14
C VAL A 48 20.75 -37.39 4.35
N THR A 49 21.88 -37.69 4.99
CA THR A 49 21.96 -38.55 6.17
C THR A 49 22.32 -37.80 7.45
N ASP A 50 22.88 -36.60 7.36
CA ASP A 50 23.23 -35.76 8.53
C ASP A 50 23.00 -34.27 8.28
N MET A 51 22.10 -33.69 9.08
CA MET A 51 21.81 -32.25 9.16
C MET A 51 21.90 -31.72 10.60
N ALA A 52 22.71 -32.37 11.44
CA ALA A 52 22.89 -31.89 12.81
C ALA A 52 23.45 -30.46 12.80
N ASN A 53 22.91 -29.63 13.70
CA ASN A 53 23.26 -28.22 13.87
C ASN A 53 23.07 -27.33 12.63
N MET A 54 22.36 -27.78 11.59
CA MET A 54 22.20 -27.04 10.33
C MET A 54 21.81 -25.58 10.56
N PHE A 55 20.81 -25.31 11.40
CA PHE A 55 20.34 -23.98 11.78
C PHE A 55 20.66 -23.60 13.24
N ASN A 56 21.74 -24.13 13.82
CA ASN A 56 22.10 -23.77 15.20
C ASN A 56 22.31 -22.26 15.33
N ASN A 57 21.60 -21.61 16.27
CA ASN A 57 21.50 -20.15 16.45
C ASN A 57 20.93 -19.37 15.24
N VAL A 58 20.07 -20.00 14.44
CA VAL A 58 19.30 -19.34 13.36
C VAL A 58 17.80 -19.45 13.64
N THR A 59 17.03 -18.46 13.20
CA THR A 59 15.57 -18.42 13.32
C THR A 59 14.98 -18.17 11.93
N LEU A 60 14.45 -19.21 11.29
CA LEU A 60 13.60 -19.05 10.12
C LEU A 60 12.22 -18.52 10.57
N SER A 61 11.57 -17.73 9.72
CA SER A 61 10.16 -17.39 9.90
C SER A 61 9.29 -18.66 9.90
N THR A 62 8.15 -18.60 10.59
CA THR A 62 7.20 -19.73 10.65
C THR A 62 6.76 -20.17 9.26
N ALA A 63 6.56 -19.23 8.32
CA ALA A 63 6.17 -19.52 6.95
C ALA A 63 7.24 -20.33 6.19
N ASN A 64 8.50 -19.90 6.26
CA ASN A 64 9.61 -20.60 5.60
C ASN A 64 9.91 -21.95 6.25
N TYR A 65 9.82 -22.04 7.58
CA TYR A 65 10.03 -23.30 8.27
C TYR A 65 8.90 -24.31 8.01
N ASP A 66 7.65 -23.86 7.96
CA ASP A 66 6.52 -24.71 7.57
C ASP A 66 6.65 -25.19 6.12
N ALA A 67 7.02 -24.31 5.19
CA ALA A 67 7.28 -24.67 3.79
C ALA A 67 8.41 -25.69 3.66
N LEU A 68 9.48 -25.53 4.45
CA LEU A 68 10.60 -26.48 4.54
C LEU A 68 10.13 -27.87 4.97
N LEU A 69 9.43 -27.94 6.11
CA LEU A 69 8.92 -29.21 6.65
C LEU A 69 7.99 -29.91 5.65
N ASN A 70 7.05 -29.17 5.08
CA ASN A 70 6.07 -29.71 4.12
C ASN A 70 6.73 -30.18 2.82
N GLY A 71 7.62 -29.36 2.25
CA GLY A 71 8.32 -29.69 1.01
C GLY A 71 9.18 -30.94 1.16
N TRP A 72 10.00 -31.01 2.21
CA TRP A 72 10.88 -32.15 2.43
C TRP A 72 10.11 -33.43 2.79
N ASN A 73 8.97 -33.33 3.48
CA ASN A 73 8.16 -34.50 3.85
C ASN A 73 7.56 -35.24 2.64
N SER A 74 7.48 -34.57 1.48
CA SER A 74 7.00 -35.18 0.24
C SER A 74 8.03 -36.11 -0.44
N LEU A 75 9.28 -36.14 0.06
CA LEU A 75 10.39 -36.87 -0.54
C LEU A 75 10.55 -38.28 0.05
N PRO A 76 11.23 -39.21 -0.65
CA PRO A 76 11.64 -40.49 -0.10
C PRO A 76 12.81 -40.32 0.87
N LEU A 77 12.53 -39.87 2.10
CA LEU A 77 13.54 -39.49 3.09
C LEU A 77 14.32 -40.68 3.67
N GLN A 78 15.58 -40.45 4.02
CA GLN A 78 16.41 -41.42 4.76
C GLN A 78 15.90 -41.62 6.20
N TYR A 79 16.13 -42.81 6.75
CA TYR A 79 15.74 -43.14 8.12
C TYR A 79 16.78 -42.61 9.14
N GLY A 80 16.32 -42.07 10.28
CA GLY A 80 17.18 -41.75 11.42
C GLY A 80 18.00 -40.46 11.31
N VAL A 81 17.64 -39.55 10.41
CA VAL A 81 18.38 -38.30 10.18
C VAL A 81 18.24 -37.36 11.38
N LYS A 82 19.34 -36.75 11.81
CA LYS A 82 19.35 -35.65 12.78
C LYS A 82 19.21 -34.32 12.06
N PHE A 83 18.22 -33.53 12.43
CA PHE A 83 17.96 -32.22 11.85
C PHE A 83 17.78 -31.17 12.94
N SER A 84 18.49 -30.05 12.82
CA SER A 84 18.33 -28.90 13.71
C SER A 84 17.70 -27.74 12.94
N GLY A 85 16.45 -27.44 13.25
CA GLY A 85 15.70 -26.27 12.77
C GLY A 85 16.03 -24.98 13.54
N GLY A 86 16.99 -25.02 14.47
CA GLY A 86 17.42 -23.85 15.23
C GLY A 86 16.35 -23.38 16.23
N ASN A 87 16.13 -22.07 16.27
CA ASN A 87 15.09 -21.45 17.09
C ASN A 87 13.74 -21.30 16.34
N SER A 88 13.66 -21.84 15.12
CA SER A 88 12.49 -21.71 14.24
C SER A 88 11.27 -22.42 14.83
N LYS A 89 10.10 -21.80 14.72
CA LYS A 89 8.83 -22.34 15.22
C LYS A 89 7.95 -22.78 14.07
N TYR A 90 7.10 -23.78 14.30
CA TYR A 90 6.24 -24.37 13.26
C TYR A 90 4.76 -24.30 13.62
N CYS A 91 3.90 -24.28 12.60
CA CYS A 91 2.45 -24.35 12.72
C CYS A 91 1.88 -25.33 11.69
N SER A 92 1.67 -24.89 10.45
CA SER A 92 1.08 -25.70 9.38
C SER A 92 1.96 -26.88 8.96
N GLY A 93 3.27 -26.84 9.24
CA GLY A 93 4.21 -27.93 9.02
C GLY A 93 4.14 -29.06 10.07
N LYS A 94 3.27 -28.95 11.08
CA LYS A 94 3.14 -29.96 12.15
C LYS A 94 2.89 -31.39 11.63
N PRO A 95 1.94 -31.64 10.71
CA PRO A 95 1.71 -33.00 10.21
C PRO A 95 2.95 -33.59 9.51
N ALA A 96 3.65 -32.76 8.73
CA ALA A 96 4.88 -33.14 8.04
C ALA A 96 6.01 -33.47 9.02
N ARG A 97 6.22 -32.62 10.03
CA ARG A 97 7.20 -32.84 11.09
C ARG A 97 6.89 -34.11 11.88
N ASP A 98 5.64 -34.32 12.28
CA ASP A 98 5.22 -35.51 13.01
C ASP A 98 5.42 -36.77 12.16
N ASN A 99 5.16 -36.72 10.84
CA ASN A 99 5.42 -37.82 9.92
C ASN A 99 6.93 -38.10 9.73
N MET A 100 7.77 -37.07 9.60
CA MET A 100 9.23 -37.22 9.56
C MET A 100 9.76 -37.98 10.79
N ILE A 101 9.23 -37.67 11.97
CA ILE A 101 9.61 -38.32 13.22
C ILE A 101 9.05 -39.75 13.28
N ALA A 102 7.74 -39.92 13.03
CA ALA A 102 7.06 -41.19 13.23
C ALA A 102 7.41 -42.24 12.17
N THR A 103 7.45 -41.83 10.90
CA THR A 103 7.63 -42.72 9.75
C THR A 103 9.10 -42.90 9.40
N PHE A 104 9.88 -41.82 9.44
CA PHE A 104 11.30 -41.83 9.04
C PHE A 104 12.28 -41.82 10.23
N GLY A 105 11.78 -41.81 11.48
CA GLY A 105 12.63 -41.87 12.66
C GLY A 105 13.55 -40.66 12.83
N TRP A 106 13.21 -39.51 12.26
CA TRP A 106 14.04 -38.31 12.36
C TRP A 106 14.11 -37.79 13.80
N ILE A 107 15.27 -37.21 14.14
CA ILE A 107 15.47 -36.49 15.40
C ILE A 107 15.52 -35.00 15.09
N ILE A 108 14.41 -34.30 15.34
CA ILE A 108 14.25 -32.88 15.04
C ILE A 108 14.35 -32.05 16.32
N THR A 109 15.25 -31.06 16.32
CA THR A 109 15.33 -30.03 17.37
C THR A 109 15.02 -28.66 16.78
N ASP A 110 14.01 -27.98 17.30
CA ASP A 110 13.54 -26.67 16.85
C ASP A 110 12.91 -25.86 17.99
N GLY A 111 12.43 -24.64 17.70
CA GLY A 111 11.82 -23.71 18.65
C GLY A 111 10.42 -24.10 19.15
N GLY A 112 9.90 -25.26 18.73
CA GLY A 112 8.60 -25.79 19.12
C GLY A 112 7.42 -25.27 18.29
N GLN A 113 6.22 -25.73 18.66
CA GLN A 113 4.97 -25.37 18.01
C GLN A 113 4.54 -23.95 18.40
N LEU A 114 4.24 -23.10 17.41
CA LEU A 114 3.65 -21.77 17.59
C LEU A 114 2.38 -21.65 16.77
N CYS A 115 1.34 -22.34 17.23
CA CYS A 115 0.00 -22.12 16.74
C CYS A 115 -0.63 -21.04 17.62
N LEU A 116 -0.58 -19.78 17.18
CA LEU A 116 -1.74 -18.92 17.42
C LEU A 116 -2.94 -19.66 16.80
N SER A 117 -4.12 -19.60 17.41
CA SER A 117 -5.32 -20.22 16.82
C SER A 117 -5.54 -19.61 15.43
N THR A 118 -5.02 -20.25 14.38
CA THR A 118 -5.04 -19.76 13.00
C THR A 118 -6.46 -19.73 12.44
N ASP A 119 -7.44 -20.28 13.15
CA ASP A 119 -8.81 -20.39 12.68
C ASP A 119 -9.66 -19.16 13.05
N GLN A 120 -9.07 -18.22 13.80
CA GLN A 120 -9.80 -17.08 14.34
C GLN A 120 -9.47 -15.78 13.60
N PHE A 121 -10.51 -15.06 13.20
CA PHE A 121 -10.41 -13.65 12.84
C PHE A 121 -10.36 -12.83 14.14
N ILE A 122 -9.26 -12.11 14.39
CA ILE A 122 -9.00 -11.42 15.66
C ILE A 122 -8.94 -9.92 15.41
N THR A 123 -9.70 -9.17 16.20
CA THR A 123 -9.78 -7.71 16.14
C THR A 123 -9.73 -7.11 17.54
N THR A 124 -9.35 -5.84 17.65
CA THR A 124 -9.55 -5.08 18.90
C THR A 124 -10.63 -4.04 18.76
N TRP A 125 -11.37 -3.82 19.84
CA TRP A 125 -12.50 -2.90 19.90
C TRP A 125 -12.41 -2.05 21.17
N LYS A 126 -12.84 -0.78 21.09
CA LYS A 126 -12.81 0.15 22.21
C LYS A 126 -14.20 0.61 22.62
N THR A 127 -14.51 0.49 23.91
CA THR A 127 -15.61 1.20 24.57
C THR A 127 -15.05 2.33 25.44
N THR A 128 -15.83 3.41 25.60
CA THR A 128 -15.41 4.62 26.32
C THR A 128 -16.11 4.83 27.66
N ALA A 129 -17.23 4.16 27.87
CA ALA A 129 -17.98 4.18 29.12
C ALA A 129 -18.46 2.77 29.50
N ALA A 130 -18.77 2.60 30.78
CA ALA A 130 -19.37 1.38 31.29
C ALA A 130 -20.73 1.11 30.62
N ASN A 131 -21.04 -0.16 30.39
CA ASN A 131 -22.27 -0.66 29.77
C ASN A 131 -22.45 -0.25 28.30
N GLU A 132 -21.41 0.26 27.64
CA GLU A 132 -21.40 0.39 26.19
C GLU A 132 -21.32 -0.99 25.53
N SER A 133 -21.94 -1.11 24.36
CA SER A 133 -21.88 -2.32 23.54
C SER A 133 -21.01 -2.15 22.30
N ILE A 134 -20.58 -3.26 21.73
CA ILE A 134 -20.11 -3.34 20.34
C ILE A 134 -21.04 -4.26 19.55
N SER A 135 -21.07 -4.08 18.24
CA SER A 135 -21.87 -4.89 17.33
C SER A 135 -21.01 -5.35 16.17
N ILE A 136 -21.04 -6.66 15.89
CA ILE A 136 -20.40 -7.26 14.72
C ILE A 136 -21.43 -7.27 13.58
N PRO A 137 -21.24 -6.45 12.52
CA PRO A 137 -22.22 -6.36 11.44
C PRO A 137 -21.95 -7.41 10.35
N THR A 138 -23.01 -8.11 9.95
CA THR A 138 -23.05 -9.11 8.90
C THR A 138 -24.06 -8.73 7.82
N THR A 139 -23.98 -9.39 6.65
CA THR A 139 -25.00 -9.23 5.60
C THR A 139 -25.06 -10.46 4.71
N GLY A 140 -26.26 -10.81 4.25
CA GLY A 140 -26.48 -12.02 3.46
C GLY A 140 -26.49 -13.31 4.29
N ASN A 141 -26.09 -14.42 3.66
CA ASN A 141 -26.19 -15.78 4.20
C ASN A 141 -24.79 -16.40 4.43
N GLY A 142 -24.75 -17.60 5.01
CA GLY A 142 -23.51 -18.39 5.19
C GLY A 142 -22.83 -18.20 6.54
N TYR A 143 -23.48 -17.50 7.47
CA TYR A 143 -23.00 -17.32 8.83
C TYR A 143 -23.37 -18.51 9.72
N TYR A 144 -22.37 -19.07 10.37
CA TYR A 144 -22.53 -19.98 11.51
C TYR A 144 -21.24 -19.91 12.32
N TYR A 145 -21.14 -18.91 13.18
CA TYR A 145 -19.90 -18.54 13.85
C TYR A 145 -20.06 -18.42 15.36
N SER A 146 -18.92 -18.37 16.02
CA SER A 146 -18.77 -18.15 17.46
C SER A 146 -17.90 -16.92 17.70
N VAL A 147 -18.16 -16.24 18.79
CA VAL A 147 -17.45 -15.02 19.20
C VAL A 147 -16.97 -15.19 20.64
N ASP A 148 -15.68 -14.99 20.88
CA ASP A 148 -15.10 -14.70 22.19
C ASP A 148 -14.96 -13.18 22.30
N TRP A 149 -15.63 -12.59 23.29
CA TRP A 149 -15.70 -11.13 23.46
C TRP A 149 -14.50 -10.53 24.18
N GLY A 150 -13.57 -11.36 24.67
CA GLY A 150 -12.35 -10.91 25.35
C GLY A 150 -12.55 -10.43 26.79
N ASP A 151 -13.76 -10.58 27.35
CA ASP A 151 -14.09 -10.29 28.75
C ASP A 151 -14.47 -11.55 29.54
N GLY A 152 -14.20 -12.73 28.98
CA GLY A 152 -14.56 -14.03 29.54
C GLY A 152 -15.94 -14.53 29.12
N SER A 153 -16.71 -13.75 28.36
CA SER A 153 -17.97 -14.17 27.75
C SER A 153 -17.79 -14.61 26.30
N SER A 154 -18.69 -15.48 25.83
CA SER A 154 -18.69 -15.99 24.46
C SER A 154 -20.11 -16.28 23.96
N ALA A 155 -20.30 -16.26 22.66
CA ALA A 155 -21.53 -16.64 21.98
C ALA A 155 -21.23 -17.64 20.85
N THR A 156 -22.13 -18.58 20.57
CA THR A 156 -21.93 -19.64 19.56
C THR A 156 -23.18 -19.85 18.71
N GLY A 157 -23.00 -20.32 17.48
CA GLY A 157 -24.12 -20.63 16.58
C GLY A 157 -24.81 -19.39 16.01
N ILE A 158 -24.05 -18.31 15.82
CA ILE A 158 -24.56 -17.03 15.36
C ILE A 158 -24.70 -17.05 13.83
N THR A 159 -25.87 -16.60 13.33
CA THR A 159 -26.24 -16.62 11.91
C THR A 159 -26.46 -15.24 11.31
N GLY A 160 -26.26 -14.18 12.09
CA GLY A 160 -26.49 -12.79 11.68
C GLY A 160 -25.69 -11.80 12.53
N ASN A 161 -26.17 -10.56 12.63
CA ASN A 161 -25.59 -9.55 13.52
C ASN A 161 -25.64 -10.03 14.97
N ILE A 162 -24.64 -9.63 15.75
CA ILE A 162 -24.65 -9.83 17.20
C ILE A 162 -24.02 -8.63 17.91
N SER A 163 -24.56 -8.28 19.07
CA SER A 163 -24.04 -7.23 19.95
C SER A 163 -23.75 -7.78 21.34
N HIS A 164 -22.78 -7.17 22.01
CA HIS A 164 -22.39 -7.51 23.37
C HIS A 164 -22.08 -6.24 24.16
N SER A 165 -22.51 -6.20 25.42
CA SER A 165 -22.31 -5.05 26.33
C SER A 165 -21.21 -5.35 27.34
N TYR A 166 -20.27 -4.42 27.49
CA TYR A 166 -19.16 -4.54 28.44
C TYR A 166 -19.45 -3.78 29.73
N SER A 167 -19.26 -4.44 30.88
CA SER A 167 -19.54 -3.85 32.20
C SER A 167 -18.60 -2.69 32.56
N ALA A 168 -17.40 -2.66 31.97
CA ALA A 168 -16.42 -1.59 32.11
C ALA A 168 -16.07 -0.99 30.74
N ALA A 169 -15.50 0.22 30.74
CA ALA A 169 -14.86 0.78 29.55
C ALA A 169 -13.50 0.09 29.35
N GLY A 170 -13.10 -0.15 28.10
CA GLY A 170 -11.82 -0.79 27.84
C GLY A 170 -11.54 -1.03 26.36
N VAL A 171 -10.38 -1.65 26.11
CA VAL A 171 -10.04 -2.23 24.82
C VAL A 171 -10.14 -3.74 24.94
N TYR A 172 -10.96 -4.35 24.09
CA TYR A 172 -11.29 -5.77 24.12
C TYR A 172 -10.75 -6.46 22.88
N THR A 173 -10.17 -7.65 23.06
CA THR A 173 -9.76 -8.52 21.96
C THR A 173 -10.90 -9.46 21.62
N VAL A 174 -11.51 -9.25 20.46
CA VAL A 174 -12.64 -10.04 19.97
C VAL A 174 -12.13 -11.06 18.97
N LYS A 175 -12.50 -12.33 19.16
CA LYS A 175 -12.09 -13.44 18.30
C LYS A 175 -13.31 -14.11 17.70
N ILE A 176 -13.31 -14.26 16.39
CA ILE A 176 -14.41 -14.86 15.63
C ILE A 176 -13.91 -16.15 15.00
N SER A 177 -14.63 -17.26 15.19
CA SER A 177 -14.33 -18.56 14.58
C SER A 177 -15.59 -19.17 13.95
N GLY A 178 -15.41 -20.09 13.01
CA GLY A 178 -16.53 -20.72 12.29
C GLY A 178 -16.81 -20.04 10.96
N ALA A 179 -18.00 -20.27 10.38
CA ALA A 179 -18.35 -19.73 9.08
C ALA A 179 -18.69 -18.23 9.18
N PHE A 180 -17.77 -17.38 8.74
CA PHE A 180 -17.89 -15.92 8.81
C PHE A 180 -17.54 -15.27 7.46
N PRO A 181 -18.39 -15.44 6.42
CA PRO A 181 -18.02 -15.12 5.03
C PRO A 181 -17.67 -13.66 4.75
N ARG A 182 -18.16 -12.72 5.57
CA ARG A 182 -18.01 -11.27 5.39
C ARG A 182 -18.29 -10.51 6.69
N ILE A 183 -17.55 -9.43 6.92
CA ILE A 183 -17.94 -8.35 7.83
C ILE A 183 -18.46 -7.19 6.99
N TYR A 184 -19.46 -6.43 7.45
CA TYR A 184 -20.11 -5.41 6.61
C TYR A 184 -20.44 -4.12 7.38
N PHE A 185 -19.43 -3.29 7.63
CA PHE A 185 -19.67 -1.99 8.27
C PHE A 185 -20.42 -1.03 7.35
N ASN A 186 -20.02 -0.91 6.07
CA ASN A 186 -20.64 -0.04 5.07
C ASN A 186 -20.96 1.39 5.59
N ASN A 187 -20.00 2.01 6.29
CA ASN A 187 -20.14 3.32 6.93
C ASN A 187 -21.27 3.42 7.98
N GLY A 188 -21.73 2.28 8.52
CA GLY A 188 -22.75 2.16 9.56
C GLY A 188 -22.23 1.56 10.86
N GLY A 189 -23.15 1.27 11.78
CA GLY A 189 -22.90 0.55 13.03
C GLY A 189 -21.78 1.15 13.91
N ASP A 190 -21.11 0.27 14.63
CA ASP A 190 -20.03 0.60 15.57
C ASP A 190 -18.65 0.79 14.90
N ARG A 191 -18.62 1.27 13.64
CA ARG A 191 -17.38 1.40 12.83
C ARG A 191 -16.26 2.20 13.48
N LEU A 192 -16.58 3.12 14.39
CA LEU A 192 -15.57 3.93 15.10
C LEU A 192 -14.96 3.19 16.30
N LYS A 193 -15.58 2.08 16.74
CA LYS A 193 -15.15 1.29 17.89
C LYS A 193 -14.16 0.18 17.53
N ILE A 194 -14.18 -0.34 16.30
CA ILE A 194 -13.14 -1.27 15.83
C ILE A 194 -11.83 -0.49 15.65
N MET A 195 -10.76 -0.98 16.28
CA MET A 195 -9.48 -0.29 16.38
C MET A 195 -8.41 -0.95 15.53
N SER A 196 -8.33 -2.28 15.52
CA SER A 196 -7.31 -3.00 14.74
C SER A 196 -7.77 -4.37 14.28
N ILE A 197 -7.19 -4.81 13.16
CA ILE A 197 -7.14 -6.23 12.78
C ILE A 197 -5.82 -6.78 13.30
N GLU A 198 -5.89 -7.80 14.15
CA GLU A 198 -4.72 -8.47 14.74
C GLU A 198 -4.39 -9.79 14.02
N GLN A 199 -5.40 -10.41 13.41
CA GLN A 199 -5.24 -11.66 12.66
C GLN A 199 -6.42 -11.86 11.70
N TRP A 200 -6.17 -12.30 10.47
CA TRP A 200 -7.21 -12.65 9.50
C TRP A 200 -7.82 -14.03 9.76
N GLY A 201 -6.98 -14.98 10.17
CA GLY A 201 -7.32 -16.37 10.38
C GLY A 201 -7.60 -17.14 9.08
N SER A 202 -8.06 -18.39 9.22
CA SER A 202 -8.33 -19.32 8.13
C SER A 202 -9.69 -19.10 7.46
N ASN A 203 -10.35 -17.98 7.77
CA ASN A 203 -11.66 -17.69 7.22
C ASN A 203 -11.55 -17.45 5.72
N VAL A 204 -12.31 -18.23 4.94
CA VAL A 204 -12.42 -18.05 3.50
C VAL A 204 -13.44 -16.94 3.25
N TRP A 205 -12.96 -15.77 2.85
CA TRP A 205 -13.81 -14.61 2.61
C TRP A 205 -14.51 -14.74 1.27
N THR A 206 -15.83 -14.53 1.24
CA THR A 206 -16.60 -14.60 -0.01
C THR A 206 -16.87 -13.22 -0.60
N SER A 207 -16.73 -12.15 0.19
CA SER A 207 -16.80 -10.78 -0.30
C SER A 207 -16.16 -9.82 0.72
N MET A 208 -15.49 -8.80 0.19
CA MET A 208 -14.92 -7.69 0.98
C MET A 208 -15.63 -6.36 0.73
N ASN A 209 -16.75 -6.39 0.00
CA ASN A 209 -17.55 -5.22 -0.29
C ASN A 209 -17.97 -4.53 1.03
N GLY A 210 -17.66 -3.25 1.17
CA GLY A 210 -18.01 -2.42 2.32
C GLY A 210 -17.48 -2.93 3.66
N ALA A 211 -16.49 -3.84 3.66
CA ALA A 211 -16.15 -4.61 4.86
C ALA A 211 -15.77 -3.71 6.04
N PHE A 212 -14.83 -2.79 5.84
CA PHE A 212 -14.31 -1.84 6.82
C PHE A 212 -14.57 -0.38 6.42
N ALA A 213 -15.60 -0.15 5.60
CA ALA A 213 -15.97 1.18 5.18
C ALA A 213 -16.39 2.05 6.39
N GLY A 214 -15.77 3.22 6.52
CA GLY A 214 -15.99 4.21 7.58
C GLY A 214 -15.34 3.83 8.91
N CYS A 215 -14.53 2.77 8.96
CA CYS A 215 -13.79 2.40 10.16
C CYS A 215 -12.58 3.35 10.37
N GLU A 216 -12.85 4.60 10.75
CA GLU A 216 -11.86 5.68 10.77
C GLU A 216 -10.66 5.41 11.68
N ASN A 217 -10.88 4.62 12.75
CA ASN A 217 -9.85 4.29 13.73
C ASN A 217 -9.03 3.04 13.40
N LEU A 218 -9.40 2.31 12.33
CA LEU A 218 -8.83 1.01 12.01
C LEU A 218 -7.37 1.09 11.57
N VAL A 219 -6.54 0.25 12.18
CA VAL A 219 -5.18 -0.10 11.71
C VAL A 219 -5.08 -1.62 11.49
N SER A 220 -4.00 -2.10 10.85
CA SER A 220 -3.72 -3.53 10.75
C SER A 220 -2.38 -3.85 11.42
N ASN A 221 -2.42 -4.80 12.34
CA ASN A 221 -1.25 -5.40 13.00
C ASN A 221 -1.11 -6.88 12.60
N ALA A 222 -1.90 -7.35 11.65
CA ALA A 222 -1.96 -8.74 11.25
C ALA A 222 -0.61 -9.26 10.76
N THR A 223 -0.25 -10.47 11.22
CA THR A 223 0.96 -11.18 10.77
C THR A 223 0.66 -12.23 9.71
N ASP A 224 -0.61 -12.47 9.43
CA ASP A 224 -1.13 -13.39 8.41
C ASP A 224 -1.85 -12.63 7.29
N MET A 225 -2.38 -13.36 6.31
CA MET A 225 -3.09 -12.81 5.15
C MET A 225 -4.51 -13.40 5.08
N PRO A 226 -5.50 -12.64 4.59
CA PRO A 226 -6.83 -13.19 4.35
C PRO A 226 -6.81 -14.21 3.20
N ASP A 227 -7.59 -15.28 3.33
CA ASP A 227 -7.93 -16.13 2.20
C ASP A 227 -9.02 -15.42 1.36
N LEU A 228 -8.57 -14.82 0.26
CA LEU A 228 -9.40 -14.09 -0.70
C LEU A 228 -9.77 -14.94 -1.93
N SER A 229 -9.55 -16.26 -1.88
CA SER A 229 -9.75 -17.14 -3.05
C SER A 229 -11.17 -17.12 -3.61
N GLN A 230 -12.17 -16.73 -2.81
CA GLN A 230 -13.57 -16.60 -3.23
C GLN A 230 -14.04 -15.14 -3.39
N VAL A 231 -13.16 -14.15 -3.20
CA VAL A 231 -13.54 -12.72 -3.28
C VAL A 231 -13.42 -12.23 -4.72
N THR A 232 -14.54 -11.80 -5.29
CA THR A 232 -14.58 -11.09 -6.58
C THR A 232 -14.85 -9.58 -6.44
N ASP A 233 -15.36 -9.15 -5.29
CA ASP A 233 -15.83 -7.78 -5.03
C ASP A 233 -15.19 -7.21 -3.75
N MET A 234 -14.38 -6.16 -3.93
CA MET A 234 -13.73 -5.35 -2.89
C MET A 234 -14.25 -3.92 -2.83
N TYR A 235 -15.43 -3.65 -3.40
CA TYR A 235 -16.03 -2.33 -3.45
C TYR A 235 -16.01 -1.66 -2.07
N GLY A 236 -15.37 -0.51 -1.96
CA GLY A 236 -15.37 0.28 -0.73
C GLY A 236 -14.79 -0.40 0.51
N MET A 237 -13.99 -1.48 0.38
CA MET A 237 -13.50 -2.28 1.52
C MET A 237 -12.92 -1.42 2.66
N PHE A 238 -12.10 -0.41 2.33
CA PHE A 238 -11.48 0.53 3.27
C PHE A 238 -11.88 1.99 3.00
N ALA A 239 -13.02 2.22 2.35
CA ALA A 239 -13.50 3.58 2.11
C ALA A 239 -13.63 4.33 3.45
N PHE A 240 -13.06 5.53 3.56
CA PHE A 240 -13.05 6.38 4.76
C PHE A 240 -12.38 5.75 6.00
N ALA A 241 -11.58 4.68 5.84
CA ALA A 241 -10.74 4.14 6.91
C ALA A 241 -9.50 5.05 7.10
N ARG A 242 -9.71 6.20 7.73
CA ARG A 242 -8.75 7.32 7.76
C ARG A 242 -7.39 7.02 8.38
N LYS A 243 -7.26 6.03 9.25
CA LYS A 243 -5.99 5.58 9.85
C LYS A 243 -5.37 4.35 9.19
N PHE A 244 -6.07 3.73 8.24
CA PHE A 244 -5.63 2.48 7.65
C PHE A 244 -4.48 2.69 6.66
N ASN A 245 -3.40 1.91 6.81
CA ASN A 245 -2.23 1.94 5.94
C ASN A 245 -1.61 0.55 5.68
N GLY A 246 -2.42 -0.52 5.80
CA GLY A 246 -1.95 -1.91 5.67
C GLY A 246 -0.98 -2.37 6.76
N ASP A 247 -0.82 -3.68 6.88
CA ASP A 247 0.24 -4.35 7.64
C ASP A 247 1.41 -4.77 6.73
N ALA A 248 2.43 -5.44 7.27
CA ALA A 248 3.62 -5.86 6.52
C ALA A 248 3.33 -6.82 5.35
N ASN A 249 2.19 -7.53 5.37
CA ASN A 249 1.82 -8.49 4.33
C ASN A 249 0.78 -7.93 3.35
N PHE A 250 0.32 -6.69 3.52
CA PHE A 250 -0.77 -6.13 2.72
C PHE A 250 -0.47 -6.14 1.21
N GLY A 251 0.78 -5.85 0.83
CA GLY A 251 1.24 -5.92 -0.57
C GLY A 251 1.28 -7.34 -1.17
N ASN A 252 1.16 -8.39 -0.35
CA ASN A 252 1.26 -9.80 -0.75
C ASN A 252 -0.11 -10.50 -0.86
N TRP A 253 -1.21 -9.77 -0.65
CA TRP A 253 -2.55 -10.34 -0.77
C TRP A 253 -2.83 -10.89 -2.17
N ASN A 254 -3.43 -12.07 -2.23
CA ASN A 254 -3.88 -12.65 -3.50
C ASN A 254 -5.21 -12.03 -3.92
N VAL A 255 -5.16 -11.01 -4.77
CA VAL A 255 -6.33 -10.31 -5.33
C VAL A 255 -6.67 -10.75 -6.76
N GLY A 256 -6.07 -11.84 -7.25
CA GLY A 256 -6.16 -12.24 -8.66
C GLY A 256 -7.58 -12.57 -9.15
N ASN A 257 -8.51 -12.90 -8.25
CA ASN A 257 -9.90 -13.20 -8.59
C ASN A 257 -10.83 -11.97 -8.55
N VAL A 258 -10.33 -10.82 -8.09
CA VAL A 258 -11.11 -9.61 -7.89
C VAL A 258 -11.41 -8.94 -9.24
N THR A 259 -12.69 -8.62 -9.46
CA THR A 259 -13.16 -7.92 -10.66
C THR A 259 -13.58 -6.47 -10.36
N ASP A 260 -14.00 -6.17 -9.12
CA ASP A 260 -14.38 -4.81 -8.70
C ASP A 260 -13.53 -4.33 -7.51
N MET A 261 -12.76 -3.26 -7.73
CA MET A 261 -11.99 -2.55 -6.69
C MET A 261 -12.47 -1.12 -6.48
N SER A 262 -13.68 -0.80 -6.92
CA SER A 262 -14.20 0.56 -6.90
C SER A 262 -14.27 1.09 -5.47
N GLY A 263 -13.71 2.27 -5.24
CA GLY A 263 -13.76 2.95 -3.95
C GLY A 263 -12.97 2.26 -2.83
N MET A 264 -12.17 1.23 -3.11
CA MET A 264 -11.49 0.41 -2.09
C MET A 264 -10.77 1.26 -1.03
N PHE A 265 -10.11 2.35 -1.43
CA PHE A 265 -9.41 3.29 -0.54
C PHE A 265 -9.97 4.72 -0.60
N ALA A 266 -11.21 4.91 -1.05
CA ALA A 266 -11.81 6.23 -1.18
C ALA A 266 -11.87 6.93 0.19
N GLY A 267 -11.19 8.07 0.37
CA GLY A 267 -11.14 8.83 1.61
C GLY A 267 -10.23 8.23 2.69
N ALA A 268 -9.49 7.17 2.39
CA ALA A 268 -8.44 6.62 3.26
C ALA A 268 -7.21 7.54 3.23
N SER A 269 -7.34 8.70 3.89
CA SER A 269 -6.45 9.85 3.67
C SER A 269 -4.95 9.59 3.91
N VAL A 270 -4.62 8.62 4.78
CA VAL A 270 -3.23 8.28 5.13
C VAL A 270 -2.66 7.10 4.35
N PHE A 271 -3.49 6.39 3.58
CA PHE A 271 -3.10 5.19 2.87
C PHE A 271 -2.00 5.49 1.85
N ASN A 272 -0.90 4.75 1.96
CA ASN A 272 0.27 4.82 1.10
C ASN A 272 1.10 3.51 1.17
N HIS A 273 0.45 2.37 1.42
CA HIS A 273 1.14 1.08 1.50
C HIS A 273 1.54 0.56 0.10
N PRO A 274 2.74 -0.01 -0.10
CA PRO A 274 3.12 -0.59 -1.38
C PRO A 274 2.18 -1.70 -1.83
N ILE A 275 1.51 -1.50 -2.97
CA ILE A 275 0.58 -2.45 -3.60
C ILE A 275 0.91 -2.73 -5.06
N GLY A 276 2.11 -2.34 -5.52
CA GLY A 276 2.55 -2.53 -6.90
C GLY A 276 2.53 -4.01 -7.34
N ASN A 277 2.74 -4.95 -6.40
CA ASN A 277 2.80 -6.38 -6.67
C ASN A 277 1.43 -7.06 -6.83
N TRP A 278 0.33 -6.34 -6.64
CA TRP A 278 -1.01 -6.91 -6.80
C TRP A 278 -1.31 -7.28 -8.26
N ASN A 279 -1.81 -8.50 -8.46
CA ASN A 279 -2.31 -8.93 -9.77
C ASN A 279 -3.74 -8.41 -9.99
N VAL A 280 -3.85 -7.26 -10.68
CA VAL A 280 -5.12 -6.60 -11.00
C VAL A 280 -5.68 -6.94 -12.39
N GLY A 281 -5.13 -7.96 -13.08
CA GLY A 281 -5.45 -8.26 -14.48
C GLY A 281 -6.91 -8.63 -14.76
N ASN A 282 -7.66 -9.07 -13.75
CA ASN A 282 -9.09 -9.40 -13.83
C ASN A 282 -10.01 -8.24 -13.43
N VAL A 283 -9.46 -7.12 -12.94
CA VAL A 283 -10.25 -5.98 -12.48
C VAL A 283 -10.84 -5.25 -13.69
N THR A 284 -12.16 -5.06 -13.68
CA THR A 284 -12.92 -4.36 -14.73
C THR A 284 -13.34 -2.95 -14.32
N SER A 285 -13.39 -2.67 -13.01
CA SER A 285 -13.72 -1.35 -12.45
C SER A 285 -12.75 -0.93 -11.35
N MET A 286 -12.16 0.26 -11.51
CA MET A 286 -11.30 0.93 -10.52
C MET A 286 -11.85 2.31 -10.12
N GLU A 287 -13.16 2.52 -10.29
CA GLU A 287 -13.78 3.82 -10.01
C GLU A 287 -13.53 4.27 -8.58
N ASN A 288 -13.14 5.52 -8.37
CA ASN A 288 -12.90 6.10 -7.05
C ASN A 288 -11.84 5.37 -6.18
N MET A 289 -11.05 4.43 -6.71
CA MET A 289 -10.20 3.54 -5.89
C MET A 289 -9.31 4.31 -4.90
N PHE A 290 -8.70 5.43 -5.32
CA PHE A 290 -7.87 6.30 -4.50
C PHE A 290 -8.46 7.71 -4.33
N ASN A 291 -9.78 7.88 -4.54
CA ASN A 291 -10.43 9.18 -4.42
C ASN A 291 -10.26 9.74 -3.00
N GLY A 292 -9.56 10.85 -2.81
CA GLY A 292 -9.30 11.45 -1.50
C GLY A 292 -8.26 10.70 -0.65
N ALA A 293 -7.53 9.74 -1.23
CA ALA A 293 -6.36 9.10 -0.59
C ALA A 293 -5.16 10.07 -0.65
N THR A 294 -5.23 11.15 0.13
CA THR A 294 -4.35 12.33 -0.04
C THR A 294 -2.85 12.03 0.06
N ARG A 295 -2.44 11.00 0.81
CA ARG A 295 -1.03 10.61 0.98
C ARG A 295 -0.53 9.59 -0.03
N PHE A 296 -1.41 9.01 -0.85
CA PHE A 296 -1.07 7.92 -1.76
C PHE A 296 -0.12 8.38 -2.87
N ASN A 297 1.01 7.68 -3.03
CA ASN A 297 2.03 7.91 -4.05
C ASN A 297 2.89 6.65 -4.29
N GLN A 298 2.28 5.47 -4.30
CA GLN A 298 3.00 4.20 -4.51
C GLN A 298 3.07 3.83 -5.99
N ASP A 299 4.16 3.17 -6.38
CA ASP A 299 4.39 2.76 -7.77
C ASP A 299 3.35 1.72 -8.21
N LEU A 300 2.65 2.03 -9.31
CA LEU A 300 1.64 1.19 -9.95
C LEU A 300 1.99 0.89 -11.42
N GLY A 301 3.19 1.25 -11.89
CA GLY A 301 3.55 1.20 -13.31
C GLY A 301 3.52 -0.21 -13.92
N ILE A 302 3.64 -1.25 -13.08
CA ILE A 302 3.59 -2.67 -13.49
C ILE A 302 2.18 -3.27 -13.50
N TRP A 303 1.15 -2.53 -13.08
CA TRP A 303 -0.22 -3.03 -13.08
C TRP A 303 -0.73 -3.27 -14.50
N ASN A 304 -1.32 -4.46 -14.72
CA ASN A 304 -2.05 -4.76 -15.95
C ASN A 304 -3.50 -4.28 -15.82
N VAL A 305 -3.78 -3.07 -16.32
CA VAL A 305 -5.12 -2.47 -16.32
C VAL A 305 -5.91 -2.73 -17.60
N GLY A 306 -5.47 -3.66 -18.46
CA GLY A 306 -6.07 -3.90 -19.78
C GLY A 306 -7.52 -4.36 -19.75
N SER A 307 -8.01 -4.91 -18.65
CA SER A 307 -9.41 -5.34 -18.47
C SER A 307 -10.32 -4.22 -17.94
N VAL A 308 -9.74 -3.09 -17.51
CA VAL A 308 -10.49 -1.99 -16.88
C VAL A 308 -11.29 -1.23 -17.94
N THR A 309 -12.57 -1.00 -17.64
CA THR A 309 -13.50 -0.28 -18.51
C THR A 309 -13.88 1.11 -17.98
N SER A 310 -13.71 1.35 -16.68
CA SER A 310 -13.97 2.64 -16.03
C SER A 310 -12.89 2.98 -15.00
N MET A 311 -12.35 4.21 -15.11
CA MET A 311 -11.37 4.81 -14.19
C MET A 311 -11.90 6.13 -13.58
N ARG A 312 -13.23 6.29 -13.57
CA ARG A 312 -13.90 7.48 -13.05
C ARG A 312 -13.42 7.82 -11.63
N ASN A 313 -13.00 9.07 -11.41
CA ASN A 313 -12.49 9.57 -10.13
C ASN A 313 -11.33 8.77 -9.49
N MET A 314 -10.62 7.89 -10.22
CA MET A 314 -9.67 6.95 -9.61
C MET A 314 -8.63 7.63 -8.71
N PHE A 315 -8.08 8.78 -9.12
CA PHE A 315 -7.11 9.60 -8.39
C PHE A 315 -7.64 10.99 -8.02
N ASN A 316 -8.97 11.17 -8.01
CA ASN A 316 -9.56 12.44 -7.60
C ASN A 316 -9.09 12.82 -6.18
N ALA A 317 -8.54 14.02 -5.98
CA ALA A 317 -7.97 14.50 -4.73
C ALA A 317 -6.86 13.59 -4.11
N ALA A 318 -6.21 12.75 -4.91
CA ALA A 318 -4.99 12.03 -4.53
C ALA A 318 -3.79 12.99 -4.61
N MET A 319 -3.73 13.95 -3.68
CA MET A 319 -2.90 15.15 -3.79
C MET A 319 -1.39 14.91 -3.94
N ARG A 320 -0.88 13.75 -3.48
CA ARG A 320 0.55 13.39 -3.58
C ARG A 320 0.90 12.47 -4.75
N PHE A 321 -0.09 11.94 -5.47
CA PHE A 321 0.15 10.95 -6.51
C PHE A 321 0.88 11.57 -7.72
N ASN A 322 2.04 11.03 -8.05
CA ASN A 322 2.85 11.41 -9.22
C ASN A 322 3.73 10.25 -9.71
N GLN A 323 3.22 9.02 -9.66
CA GLN A 323 3.97 7.84 -10.12
C GLN A 323 3.73 7.60 -11.61
N ASN A 324 4.76 7.07 -12.29
CA ASN A 324 4.71 6.83 -13.72
C ASN A 324 3.70 5.72 -14.05
N ILE A 325 2.68 6.08 -14.81
CA ILE A 325 1.62 5.19 -15.32
C ILE A 325 1.49 5.30 -16.85
N GLY A 326 2.50 5.87 -17.52
CA GLY A 326 2.50 6.05 -18.98
C GLY A 326 2.50 4.74 -19.76
N SER A 327 2.93 3.63 -19.12
CA SER A 327 2.95 2.27 -19.69
C SER A 327 1.61 1.53 -19.62
N TRP A 328 0.59 2.09 -18.96
CA TRP A 328 -0.70 1.44 -18.80
C TRP A 328 -1.44 1.28 -20.14
N ASN A 329 -1.91 0.07 -20.42
CA ASN A 329 -2.83 -0.17 -21.53
C ASN A 329 -4.26 0.18 -21.13
N VAL A 330 -4.70 1.38 -21.49
CA VAL A 330 -6.06 1.90 -21.21
C VAL A 330 -7.05 1.69 -22.38
N GLY A 331 -6.72 0.83 -23.35
CA GLY A 331 -7.47 0.66 -24.59
C GLY A 331 -8.94 0.25 -24.41
N ASN A 332 -9.29 -0.40 -23.30
CA ASN A 332 -10.67 -0.79 -22.99
C ASN A 332 -11.44 0.24 -22.13
N VAL A 333 -10.79 1.31 -21.67
CA VAL A 333 -11.40 2.32 -20.82
C VAL A 333 -12.34 3.21 -21.64
N THR A 334 -13.54 3.43 -21.11
CA THR A 334 -14.60 4.24 -21.75
C THR A 334 -14.95 5.52 -20.99
N ASP A 335 -14.70 5.55 -19.66
CA ASP A 335 -14.96 6.70 -18.78
C ASP A 335 -13.73 7.04 -17.90
N MET A 336 -13.24 8.27 -18.06
CA MET A 336 -12.16 8.89 -17.25
C MET A 336 -12.63 10.19 -16.56
N TYR A 337 -13.94 10.33 -16.36
CA TYR A 337 -14.55 11.47 -15.66
C TYR A 337 -13.85 11.73 -14.33
N PHE A 338 -13.34 12.95 -14.14
CA PHE A 338 -12.66 13.39 -12.90
C PHE A 338 -11.44 12.55 -12.48
N MET A 339 -10.84 11.73 -13.36
CA MET A 339 -9.80 10.76 -12.97
C MET A 339 -8.66 11.37 -12.15
N PHE A 340 -8.17 12.56 -12.49
CA PHE A 340 -7.10 13.29 -11.79
C PHE A 340 -7.57 14.63 -11.21
N PHE A 341 -8.88 14.84 -11.02
CA PHE A 341 -9.39 16.10 -10.47
C PHE A 341 -8.72 16.41 -9.13
N HIS A 342 -8.13 17.59 -8.93
CA HIS A 342 -7.37 17.94 -7.72
C HIS A 342 -6.16 17.03 -7.35
N ALA A 343 -5.62 16.24 -8.29
CA ALA A 343 -4.36 15.53 -8.10
C ALA A 343 -3.15 16.49 -8.31
N ASN A 344 -3.00 17.46 -7.40
CA ASN A 344 -2.17 18.66 -7.61
C ASN A 344 -0.68 18.40 -7.93
N ARG A 345 -0.15 17.22 -7.61
CA ARG A 345 1.25 16.84 -7.88
C ARG A 345 1.45 16.04 -9.16
N PHE A 346 0.38 15.64 -9.83
CA PHE A 346 0.45 14.76 -10.99
C PHE A 346 0.99 15.51 -12.22
N ASP A 347 2.13 15.04 -12.74
CA ASP A 347 2.81 15.55 -13.94
C ASP A 347 3.61 14.41 -14.59
N GLN A 348 2.90 13.46 -15.21
CA GLN A 348 3.50 12.31 -15.90
C GLN A 348 3.14 12.32 -17.39
N ASP A 349 3.99 11.69 -18.20
CA ASP A 349 3.76 11.53 -19.64
C ASP A 349 2.69 10.45 -19.89
N LEU A 350 1.60 10.85 -20.55
CA LEU A 350 0.48 9.99 -20.94
C LEU A 350 0.29 9.91 -22.46
N GLY A 351 1.27 10.38 -23.24
CA GLY A 351 1.20 10.39 -24.71
C GLY A 351 1.03 9.00 -25.32
N GLY A 352 1.50 7.96 -24.65
CA GLY A 352 1.37 6.55 -25.08
C GLY A 352 0.02 5.89 -24.78
N TRP A 353 -0.94 6.58 -24.16
CA TRP A 353 -2.23 5.99 -23.82
C TRP A 353 -3.16 5.83 -25.02
N GLU A 354 -3.67 4.61 -25.22
CA GLU A 354 -4.66 4.28 -26.25
C GLU A 354 -6.08 4.73 -25.84
N VAL A 355 -6.43 5.99 -26.09
CA VAL A 355 -7.70 6.59 -25.63
C VAL A 355 -8.86 6.52 -26.65
N SER A 356 -8.73 5.72 -27.72
CA SER A 356 -9.73 5.63 -28.80
C SER A 356 -11.15 5.23 -28.36
N ASN A 357 -11.28 4.52 -27.24
CA ASN A 357 -12.58 4.08 -26.72
C ASN A 357 -13.18 5.04 -25.67
N VAL A 358 -12.42 6.04 -25.22
CA VAL A 358 -12.87 6.95 -24.18
C VAL A 358 -13.91 7.91 -24.73
N SER A 359 -15.06 7.97 -24.06
CA SER A 359 -16.19 8.83 -24.44
C SER A 359 -16.38 10.03 -23.51
N ASN A 360 -15.80 9.99 -22.30
CA ASN A 360 -15.95 11.03 -21.29
C ASN A 360 -14.63 11.27 -20.53
N MET A 361 -14.07 12.47 -20.69
CA MET A 361 -12.92 12.97 -19.93
C MET A 361 -13.25 14.32 -19.26
N THR A 362 -14.52 14.55 -18.96
CA THR A 362 -14.96 15.81 -18.34
C THR A 362 -14.26 16.00 -17.00
N ASN A 363 -13.64 17.17 -16.80
CA ASN A 363 -12.87 17.54 -15.61
C ASN A 363 -11.70 16.61 -15.23
N MET A 364 -11.20 15.79 -16.16
CA MET A 364 -10.12 14.83 -15.91
C MET A 364 -8.92 15.46 -15.17
N PHE A 365 -8.43 16.62 -15.63
CA PHE A 365 -7.31 17.36 -15.02
C PHE A 365 -7.73 18.71 -14.44
N ARG A 366 -8.99 18.91 -14.06
CA ARG A 366 -9.38 20.20 -13.47
C ARG A 366 -8.62 20.39 -12.14
N ASN A 367 -8.02 21.56 -11.97
CA ASN A 367 -7.08 21.89 -10.88
C ASN A 367 -5.77 21.07 -10.88
N VAL A 368 -5.36 20.56 -12.03
CA VAL A 368 -4.03 19.96 -12.28
C VAL A 368 -3.33 20.77 -13.37
N THR A 369 -2.00 20.78 -13.34
CA THR A 369 -1.15 21.41 -14.36
C THR A 369 -0.08 20.42 -14.78
N LEU A 370 -0.25 19.82 -15.96
CA LEU A 370 0.83 19.09 -16.61
C LEU A 370 1.88 20.08 -17.11
N SER A 371 3.14 19.68 -17.07
CA SER A 371 4.20 20.39 -17.76
C SER A 371 3.92 20.48 -19.26
N THR A 372 4.42 21.53 -19.92
CA THR A 372 4.25 21.70 -21.37
C THR A 372 4.79 20.50 -22.15
N ALA A 373 5.90 19.90 -21.70
CA ALA A 373 6.45 18.69 -22.33
C ALA A 373 5.48 17.50 -22.27
N ASN A 374 4.92 17.21 -21.08
CA ASN A 374 3.98 16.10 -20.92
C ASN A 374 2.65 16.36 -21.64
N TYR A 375 2.18 17.62 -21.64
CA TYR A 375 0.95 17.95 -22.35
C TYR A 375 1.12 17.96 -23.87
N ASP A 376 2.27 18.42 -24.38
CA ASP A 376 2.60 18.32 -25.81
C ASP A 376 2.71 16.86 -26.25
N SER A 377 3.35 15.98 -25.44
CA SER A 377 3.39 14.54 -25.67
C SER A 377 1.99 13.93 -25.74
N LEU A 378 1.13 14.28 -24.77
CA LEU A 378 -0.28 13.86 -24.71
C LEU A 378 -1.04 14.25 -25.99
N LEU A 379 -0.99 15.52 -26.38
CA LEU A 379 -1.70 16.01 -27.56
C LEU A 379 -1.21 15.34 -28.84
N ASN A 380 0.12 15.20 -29.00
CA ASN A 380 0.71 14.57 -30.17
C ASN A 380 0.34 13.09 -30.26
N GLY A 381 0.51 12.34 -29.17
CA GLY A 381 0.21 10.91 -29.13
C GLY A 381 -1.27 10.61 -29.36
N TRP A 382 -2.17 11.30 -28.65
CA TRP A 382 -3.60 11.02 -28.74
C TRP A 382 -4.19 11.43 -30.10
N SER A 383 -3.71 12.51 -30.71
CA SER A 383 -4.21 12.97 -32.01
C SER A 383 -3.93 12.00 -33.17
N ALA A 384 -2.97 11.09 -33.00
CA ALA A 384 -2.64 10.05 -33.98
C ALA A 384 -3.60 8.83 -33.93
N LEU A 385 -4.47 8.77 -32.92
CA LEU A 385 -5.38 7.65 -32.69
C LEU A 385 -6.71 7.82 -33.44
N PRO A 386 -7.47 6.73 -33.70
CA PRO A 386 -8.84 6.81 -34.20
C PRO A 386 -9.80 7.24 -33.07
N LEU A 387 -9.84 8.54 -32.76
CA LEU A 387 -10.59 9.09 -31.63
C LEU A 387 -12.12 9.09 -31.84
N LYS A 388 -12.88 8.99 -30.73
CA LYS A 388 -14.32 9.29 -30.73
C LYS A 388 -14.56 10.77 -31.01
N HIS A 389 -15.68 11.08 -31.65
CA HIS A 389 -16.08 12.46 -31.90
C HIS A 389 -16.76 13.09 -30.69
N ARG A 390 -16.64 14.42 -30.54
CA ARG A 390 -17.38 15.23 -29.54
C ARG A 390 -17.10 14.87 -28.08
N VAL A 391 -15.89 14.38 -27.79
CA VAL A 391 -15.45 14.12 -26.42
C VAL A 391 -15.15 15.46 -25.73
N LYS A 392 -15.57 15.58 -24.47
CA LYS A 392 -15.20 16.71 -23.61
C LYS A 392 -13.94 16.33 -22.84
N PHE A 393 -12.91 17.16 -22.94
CA PHE A 393 -11.63 16.97 -22.26
C PHE A 393 -11.23 18.25 -21.52
N HIS A 394 -10.89 18.10 -20.25
CA HIS A 394 -10.40 19.22 -19.43
C HIS A 394 -8.96 18.92 -19.02
N ALA A 395 -8.00 19.60 -19.64
CA ALA A 395 -6.57 19.47 -19.40
C ALA A 395 -6.04 20.34 -18.25
N GLY A 396 -6.91 21.11 -17.58
CA GLY A 396 -6.52 21.87 -16.40
C GLY A 396 -5.94 23.22 -16.76
N PHE A 397 -4.86 23.62 -16.10
CA PHE A 397 -4.09 24.81 -16.45
C PHE A 397 -2.91 24.49 -17.38
N SER A 398 -2.84 23.26 -17.91
CA SER A 398 -1.76 22.78 -18.77
C SER A 398 -1.67 23.59 -20.05
N LYS A 399 -0.48 24.12 -20.36
CA LYS A 399 -0.21 24.90 -21.57
C LYS A 399 0.54 24.06 -22.60
N TYR A 400 0.30 24.30 -23.88
CA TYR A 400 0.92 23.56 -24.98
C TYR A 400 1.73 24.48 -25.90
N CYS A 401 2.70 23.91 -26.60
CA CYS A 401 3.36 24.56 -27.73
C CYS A 401 3.53 23.60 -28.91
N ALA A 402 4.40 22.60 -28.78
CA ALA A 402 4.69 21.65 -29.86
C ALA A 402 3.50 20.70 -30.14
N GLY A 403 2.56 20.58 -29.20
CA GLY A 403 1.32 19.84 -29.34
C GLY A 403 0.20 20.56 -30.09
N GLU A 404 0.41 21.80 -30.56
CA GLU A 404 -0.60 22.57 -31.28
C GLU A 404 -1.21 21.82 -32.48
N PRO A 405 -0.44 21.15 -33.37
CA PRO A 405 -1.01 20.38 -34.47
C PRO A 405 -1.94 19.27 -33.97
N GLY A 406 -1.52 18.51 -32.95
CA GLY A 406 -2.34 17.45 -32.38
C GLY A 406 -3.62 17.98 -31.76
N ARG A 407 -3.55 19.11 -31.05
CA ARG A 407 -4.72 19.79 -30.50
C ARG A 407 -5.71 20.22 -31.58
N ILE A 408 -5.24 20.82 -32.68
CA ILE A 408 -6.08 21.20 -33.82
C ILE A 408 -6.75 19.97 -34.43
N THR A 409 -6.03 18.87 -34.62
CA THR A 409 -6.62 17.62 -35.10
C THR A 409 -7.76 17.15 -34.19
N MET A 410 -7.56 17.17 -32.87
CA MET A 410 -8.59 16.78 -31.90
C MET A 410 -9.82 17.71 -31.93
N THR A 411 -9.65 19.03 -32.03
CA THR A 411 -10.76 19.99 -32.06
C THR A 411 -11.47 20.04 -33.39
N ASP A 412 -10.75 19.99 -34.51
CA ASP A 412 -11.30 20.29 -35.83
C ASP A 412 -11.74 19.02 -36.55
N SER A 413 -10.94 17.96 -36.47
CA SER A 413 -11.27 16.67 -37.13
C SER A 413 -12.19 15.81 -36.27
N PHE A 414 -11.98 15.79 -34.95
CA PHE A 414 -12.76 14.97 -34.02
C PHE A 414 -13.80 15.75 -33.20
N LEU A 415 -13.91 17.08 -33.39
CA LEU A 415 -14.90 17.92 -32.71
C LEU A 415 -14.79 17.89 -31.18
N TRP A 416 -13.60 17.64 -30.62
CA TRP A 416 -13.40 17.65 -29.17
C TRP A 416 -13.61 19.05 -28.61
N THR A 417 -14.18 19.11 -27.40
CA THR A 417 -14.20 20.34 -26.60
C THR A 417 -13.08 20.25 -25.57
N ILE A 418 -11.99 21.00 -25.81
CA ILE A 418 -10.81 21.00 -24.94
C ILE A 418 -10.76 22.30 -24.11
N GLN A 419 -10.69 22.15 -22.79
CA GLN A 419 -10.39 23.23 -21.85
C GLN A 419 -8.98 23.06 -21.29
N ASP A 420 -8.08 23.99 -21.60
CA ASP A 420 -6.67 23.96 -21.24
C ASP A 420 -6.15 25.38 -20.93
N GLY A 421 -4.85 25.50 -20.61
CA GLY A 421 -4.19 26.78 -20.31
C GLY A 421 -3.81 27.61 -21.55
N GLY A 422 -4.16 27.16 -22.76
CA GLY A 422 -3.83 27.83 -24.01
C GLY A 422 -2.42 27.55 -24.53
N LYS A 423 -2.14 28.11 -25.72
CA LYS A 423 -0.82 28.03 -26.36
C LYS A 423 0.16 28.96 -25.66
N ASP A 424 1.34 28.46 -25.34
CA ASP A 424 2.45 29.24 -24.79
C ASP A 424 3.77 28.70 -25.31
N CYS A 425 4.27 29.36 -26.37
CA CYS A 425 5.47 28.94 -27.11
C CYS A 425 6.71 29.78 -26.82
N GLY A 426 6.60 30.81 -25.96
CA GLY A 426 7.68 31.76 -25.66
C GLY A 426 8.28 32.46 -26.88
N VAL A 427 8.01 33.75 -27.08
CA VAL A 427 8.84 34.58 -27.99
C VAL A 427 9.38 35.79 -27.23
N ASN A 428 10.60 35.65 -26.67
CA ASN A 428 11.71 36.60 -26.66
C ASN A 428 12.71 36.29 -25.53
N ASN A 429 14.01 36.32 -25.86
CA ASN A 429 15.15 36.22 -24.95
C ASN A 429 15.26 37.41 -23.98
N ALA A 430 14.34 37.51 -23.03
CA ALA A 430 14.54 38.20 -21.76
C ALA A 430 13.76 37.41 -20.70
N ARG A 431 14.52 36.60 -19.95
CA ARG A 431 14.07 35.70 -18.89
C ARG A 431 13.08 36.39 -17.94
N LEU A 432 11.80 36.08 -18.08
CA LEU A 432 10.77 36.18 -17.05
C LEU A 432 9.85 34.96 -17.19
N ASP A 433 10.36 33.83 -16.68
CA ASP A 433 9.64 32.58 -16.45
C ASP A 433 8.50 32.79 -15.44
N VAL A 434 7.27 32.46 -15.83
CA VAL A 434 6.16 32.27 -14.88
C VAL A 434 5.49 30.93 -15.21
N GLY A 435 6.10 29.85 -14.72
CA GLY A 435 5.61 28.48 -14.88
C GLY A 435 6.73 27.46 -15.13
N GLY A 436 7.63 27.27 -14.16
CA GLY A 436 8.72 26.29 -14.25
C GLY A 436 9.98 26.65 -13.46
N ASN A 437 10.21 27.96 -13.23
CA ASN A 437 11.30 28.49 -12.41
C ASN A 437 10.78 29.36 -11.27
N ALA A 438 9.86 28.85 -10.43
CA ALA A 438 9.82 29.41 -9.08
C ALA A 438 11.19 29.07 -8.46
N PRO A 439 11.94 30.04 -7.93
CA PRO A 439 13.32 29.87 -7.48
C PRO A 439 13.50 28.66 -6.56
N LEU A 440 12.45 28.34 -5.80
CA LEU A 440 12.39 27.27 -4.82
C LEU A 440 11.39 26.17 -5.18
N PHE A 441 11.16 25.91 -6.48
CA PHE A 441 10.23 24.87 -6.93
C PHE A 441 10.70 23.48 -6.48
N GLY A 442 9.83 22.74 -5.79
CA GLY A 442 10.15 21.42 -5.24
C GLY A 442 10.74 21.46 -3.83
N VAL A 443 11.25 22.60 -3.37
CA VAL A 443 11.68 22.79 -1.98
C VAL A 443 10.44 22.73 -1.09
N ALA A 444 10.44 21.96 0.01
CA ALA A 444 9.26 21.81 0.86
C ALA A 444 9.66 21.58 2.33
N LEU A 445 8.82 22.02 3.27
CA LEU A 445 8.99 21.74 4.69
C LEU A 445 8.00 20.67 5.16
N TYR A 446 8.46 19.70 5.93
CA TYR A 446 7.63 18.63 6.49
C TYR A 446 8.20 18.10 7.81
N PRO A 447 7.39 17.48 8.69
CA PRO A 447 5.94 17.32 8.59
C PRO A 447 5.18 18.61 8.89
N ASN A 448 3.94 18.70 8.37
CA ASN A 448 2.96 19.70 8.77
C ASN A 448 1.65 18.96 9.12
N PRO A 449 1.19 18.94 10.39
CA PRO A 449 1.73 19.65 11.54
C PRO A 449 3.15 19.22 11.95
N MET A 450 3.97 20.18 12.40
CA MET A 450 5.34 19.97 12.87
C MET A 450 5.37 19.69 14.37
N LYS A 451 6.26 18.79 14.79
CA LYS A 451 6.61 18.56 16.20
C LYS A 451 7.86 19.37 16.52
N ASP A 452 8.93 18.75 16.99
CA ASP A 452 10.13 19.47 17.43
C ASP A 452 11.17 19.65 16.31
N GLU A 453 10.95 18.99 15.18
CA GLU A 453 11.82 19.02 14.02
C GLU A 453 11.02 19.28 12.74
N LEU A 454 11.67 19.96 11.80
CA LEU A 454 11.15 20.27 10.48
C LEU A 454 12.21 19.93 9.43
N ALA A 455 11.94 18.92 8.62
CA ALA A 455 12.75 18.54 7.47
C ALA A 455 12.48 19.48 6.28
N LEU A 456 13.57 19.89 5.64
CA LEU A 456 13.61 20.66 4.42
C LEU A 456 13.97 19.71 3.27
N ASP A 457 13.02 19.43 2.40
CA ASP A 457 13.27 18.76 1.12
C ASP A 457 13.85 19.76 0.13
N ASN A 458 14.87 19.36 -0.63
CA ASN A 458 15.40 20.14 -1.74
C ASN A 458 15.82 19.22 -2.90
N PRO A 459 14.85 18.55 -3.55
CA PRO A 459 15.13 17.46 -4.49
C PRO A 459 15.80 17.94 -5.79
N LYS A 460 15.83 19.25 -6.03
CA LYS A 460 16.44 19.89 -7.20
C LYS A 460 17.77 20.58 -6.91
N ASN A 461 18.31 20.43 -5.70
CA ASN A 461 19.59 20.99 -5.27
C ASN A 461 19.72 22.52 -5.43
N VAL A 462 18.63 23.26 -5.16
CA VAL A 462 18.62 24.73 -5.26
C VAL A 462 19.48 25.35 -4.15
N ILE A 463 20.20 26.45 -4.41
CA ILE A 463 20.97 27.17 -3.39
C ILE A 463 20.01 27.87 -2.41
N LEU A 464 20.04 27.47 -1.14
CA LEU A 464 19.20 28.05 -0.08
C LEU A 464 20.01 28.96 0.83
N GLU A 465 19.47 30.14 1.13
CA GLU A 465 20.14 31.16 1.94
C GLU A 465 19.69 31.13 3.38
N SER A 466 18.37 31.14 3.63
CA SER A 466 17.83 31.14 4.99
C SER A 466 16.38 30.69 5.07
N ILE A 467 15.93 30.37 6.28
CA ILE A 467 14.53 30.14 6.63
C ILE A 467 14.16 31.08 7.76
N SER A 468 13.08 31.83 7.58
CA SER A 468 12.55 32.79 8.54
C SER A 468 11.14 32.38 8.96
N ILE A 469 10.93 32.20 10.26
CA ILE A 469 9.66 31.77 10.85
C ILE A 469 9.03 32.95 11.58
N PHE A 470 7.79 33.26 11.24
CA PHE A 470 7.01 34.37 11.81
C PHE A 470 5.76 33.83 12.50
N ASP A 471 5.39 34.44 13.63
CA ASP A 471 4.05 34.24 14.20
C ASP A 471 2.97 34.97 13.36
N LEU A 472 1.68 34.69 13.60
CA LEU A 472 0.58 35.30 12.86
C LEU A 472 0.44 36.81 13.04
N THR A 473 1.14 37.42 14.02
CA THR A 473 1.20 38.88 14.15
C THR A 473 2.25 39.51 13.22
N GLY A 474 3.01 38.68 12.50
CA GLY A 474 4.08 39.08 11.61
C GLY A 474 5.43 39.28 12.32
N ARG A 475 5.55 38.89 13.59
CA ARG A 475 6.81 38.98 14.33
C ARG A 475 7.70 37.79 14.00
N LEU A 476 8.96 38.04 13.63
CA LEU A 476 9.97 37.02 13.41
C LEU A 476 10.30 36.32 14.74
N VAL A 477 10.06 35.01 14.81
CA VAL A 477 10.30 34.20 16.01
C VAL A 477 11.56 33.35 15.93
N GLN A 478 11.99 32.95 14.73
CA GLN A 478 13.22 32.19 14.51
C GLN A 478 13.75 32.43 13.10
N LYS A 479 15.08 32.50 12.94
CA LYS A 479 15.77 32.52 11.65
C LYS A 479 16.87 31.47 11.65
N VAL A 480 16.98 30.73 10.54
CA VAL A 480 17.98 29.68 10.32
C VAL A 480 18.75 30.03 9.06
N GLU A 481 20.05 30.26 9.20
CA GLU A 481 20.93 30.53 8.06
C GLU A 481 21.37 29.20 7.43
N LEU A 482 21.18 29.08 6.12
CA LEU A 482 21.53 27.90 5.33
C LEU A 482 22.82 28.11 4.51
N ASN A 483 23.31 29.34 4.37
CA ASN A 483 24.63 29.67 3.81
C ASN A 483 24.91 29.06 2.42
N GLY A 484 23.90 28.97 1.55
CA GLY A 484 24.04 28.45 0.20
C GLY A 484 23.93 26.93 0.10
N MET A 485 23.30 26.28 1.08
CA MET A 485 23.10 24.82 1.11
C MET A 485 22.25 24.37 -0.07
N THR A 486 22.63 23.26 -0.69
CA THR A 486 21.90 22.67 -1.82
C THR A 486 21.19 21.37 -1.47
N THR A 487 21.58 20.66 -0.41
CA THR A 487 20.91 19.43 0.02
C THR A 487 19.79 19.71 1.03
N GLY A 488 18.89 18.74 1.23
CA GLY A 488 17.92 18.79 2.33
C GLY A 488 18.59 18.76 3.71
N THR A 489 17.90 19.27 4.73
CA THR A 489 18.38 19.30 6.13
C THR A 489 17.22 19.21 7.11
N VAL A 490 17.50 19.04 8.40
CA VAL A 490 16.52 19.11 9.48
C VAL A 490 16.74 20.38 10.30
N ILE A 491 15.64 21.01 10.70
CA ILE A 491 15.60 22.25 11.46
C ILE A 491 14.95 21.98 12.81
N ASP A 492 15.65 22.35 13.88
CA ASP A 492 15.10 22.29 15.24
C ASP A 492 14.12 23.45 15.46
N VAL A 493 12.87 23.10 15.76
CA VAL A 493 11.76 24.00 16.06
C VAL A 493 11.15 23.71 17.45
N SER A 494 11.84 22.97 18.30
CA SER A 494 11.41 22.58 19.66
C SER A 494 11.07 23.77 20.57
N ARG A 495 11.62 24.95 20.28
CA ARG A 495 11.42 26.18 21.06
C ARG A 495 10.18 26.97 20.65
N LEU A 496 9.52 26.59 19.56
CA LEU A 496 8.27 27.22 19.12
C LEU A 496 7.09 26.70 19.95
N SER A 497 6.24 27.62 20.42
CA SER A 497 4.98 27.26 21.09
C SER A 497 3.96 26.69 20.10
N SER A 498 3.02 25.86 20.56
CA SER A 498 1.93 25.34 19.74
C SER A 498 1.07 26.47 19.15
N ALA A 499 1.18 26.68 17.84
CA ALA A 499 0.54 27.77 17.10
C ALA A 499 0.68 27.54 15.58
N THR A 500 0.04 28.41 14.78
CA THR A 500 0.31 28.50 13.33
C THR A 500 1.41 29.53 13.08
N TYR A 501 2.33 29.20 12.18
CA TYR A 501 3.44 30.05 11.79
C TYR A 501 3.47 30.24 10.27
N MET A 502 3.88 31.43 9.84
CA MET A 502 4.25 31.71 8.46
C MET A 502 5.75 31.48 8.32
N VAL A 503 6.15 30.60 7.41
CA VAL A 503 7.55 30.30 7.15
C VAL A 503 7.93 30.78 5.76
N ILE A 504 8.99 31.57 5.68
CA ILE A 504 9.56 32.07 4.45
C ILE A 504 10.92 31.41 4.25
N ILE A 505 11.04 30.64 3.17
CA ILE A 505 12.28 30.06 2.68
C ILE A 505 12.86 31.03 1.65
N THR A 506 14.12 31.39 1.80
CA THR A 506 14.86 32.27 0.88
C THR A 506 15.99 31.48 0.24
N GLY A 507 16.13 31.59 -1.07
CA GLY A 507 17.25 31.02 -1.81
C GLY A 507 17.47 31.74 -3.13
N GLU A 508 18.39 31.23 -3.93
CA GLU A 508 18.82 31.86 -5.17
C GLU A 508 17.63 32.05 -6.13
N GLY A 509 17.32 33.32 -6.40
CA GLY A 509 16.25 33.73 -7.31
C GLY A 509 14.95 34.17 -6.62
N GLY A 510 14.75 33.95 -5.31
CA GLY A 510 13.60 34.49 -4.57
C GLY A 510 13.14 33.71 -3.34
N ASN A 511 11.89 33.96 -2.93
CA ASN A 511 11.32 33.47 -1.67
C ASN A 511 10.12 32.54 -1.91
N LYS A 512 9.92 31.59 -0.99
CA LYS A 512 8.75 30.71 -0.93
C LYS A 512 8.13 30.81 0.46
N THR A 513 6.82 30.99 0.51
CA THR A 513 6.07 31.07 1.76
C THR A 513 5.23 29.81 1.97
N GLU A 514 5.26 29.27 3.18
CA GLU A 514 4.42 28.16 3.64
C GLU A 514 3.76 28.50 4.98
N LEU A 515 2.62 27.87 5.27
CA LEU A 515 1.95 27.94 6.57
C LEU A 515 2.11 26.60 7.27
N LEU A 516 2.69 26.62 8.47
CA LEU A 516 2.95 25.43 9.28
C LEU A 516 2.23 25.50 10.62
N ILE A 517 1.76 24.35 11.11
CA ILE A 517 1.10 24.22 12.41
C ILE A 517 2.06 23.49 13.36
N LYS A 518 2.41 24.08 14.50
CA LYS A 518 3.15 23.42 15.59
C LYS A 518 2.15 22.78 16.55
N GLU A 519 2.29 21.46 16.75
CA GLU A 519 1.60 20.72 17.82
C GLU A 519 2.27 20.95 19.18
#